data_AF-A0A7C5ENU0-F1
#
_entry.id   AF-A0A7C5ENU0-F1
#
_cell.length_a   1.000
_cell.length_b   1.000
_cell.length_c   1.000
_cell.angle_alpha   90.00
_cell.angle_beta   90.00
_cell.angle_gamma   90.00
#
_symmetry.space_group_name_H-M   'P 1'
#
loop_
_entity.id
_entity.type
_entity.pdbx_description
1 polymer ?
#
loop_
_entity_poly.entity_id
_entity_poly.type
_entity_poly.pdbx_seq_one_letter_code
_entity_poly.pdbx_strand_id
1 'polypeptide(L)'
;MHLTDKRRLAKLILCVPLGLAGAAAVRFFILLPVFYDELLESYPALRPVYEGLGMAGWIGALRASCLIAGALFVGSAVCGLLLDGLGPLRLLRKCYGAAYILFLEYALIVSHATGCLQENNLVVNGVQADSVTVFFWAWAFLRPAAAAVLLFALIHLTSWRRAAINAYTGESDSSPGPGDLLVENIRTHGADPLFRKSIWASVGIHVFVILILPWLLSMGGCVEDYRVPKGSGMPEVATVRVVKKKPKKKKYLLNPQSAILFNFPDLDDSPTLKDVEEMTQLTYAADPTRVLGGKLGTGGKGPGGWPDGMENAKVRFIRLEYNGRGWDDGMDSVSRADRNFLEYFRKLTGFKVADASESHSISMLRKYRKGFAPPFVYMTGDGAINVTASEVLILREYLLDGGMLFADCGSPQWDKSFRSFVQVLFPGESLRVISDDDPIFQLPFCFPNGAPPLWHHGGSRAMGIKHQGRWVVFYHPGDINDAWKTGHSGMDPELVKGAYEMGVNIVYYAFTRYLELTRKYRK
;
A
#
# COMPACT_ATOMS: atom_id res chain seq x y z
N MET A 1 -32.69 -36.94 20.69
CA MET A 1 -32.77 -35.57 21.25
C MET A 1 -34.13 -35.42 21.93
N HIS A 2 -34.17 -35.31 23.25
CA HIS A 2 -35.42 -35.25 24.02
C HIS A 2 -36.20 -33.96 23.68
N LEU A 3 -37.52 -33.95 23.88
CA LEU A 3 -38.39 -32.77 23.63
C LEU A 3 -37.89 -31.52 24.39
N THR A 4 -37.33 -31.72 25.58
CA THR A 4 -36.66 -30.71 26.41
C THR A 4 -35.43 -30.09 25.73
N ASP A 5 -34.64 -30.85 25.00
CA ASP A 5 -33.46 -30.35 24.27
C ASP A 5 -33.88 -29.47 23.09
N LYS A 6 -34.93 -29.85 22.35
CA LYS A 6 -35.46 -29.06 21.23
C LYS A 6 -36.01 -27.72 21.70
N ARG A 7 -36.67 -27.72 22.87
CA ARG A 7 -37.22 -26.52 23.51
C ARG A 7 -36.11 -25.55 23.91
N ARG A 8 -35.06 -26.05 24.56
CA ARG A 8 -33.88 -25.25 24.95
C ARG A 8 -33.15 -24.68 23.74
N LEU A 9 -32.95 -25.50 22.70
CA LEU A 9 -32.28 -25.05 21.48
C LEU A 9 -33.03 -23.90 20.79
N ALA A 10 -34.36 -23.99 20.68
CA ALA A 10 -35.17 -22.93 20.08
C ALA A 10 -35.08 -21.61 20.86
N LYS A 11 -35.07 -21.67 22.20
CA LYS A 11 -34.88 -20.49 23.04
C LYS A 11 -33.48 -19.88 22.89
N LEU A 12 -32.43 -20.71 22.81
CA LEU A 12 -31.06 -20.24 22.60
C LEU A 12 -30.89 -19.52 21.25
N ILE A 13 -31.46 -20.08 20.17
CA ILE A 13 -31.39 -19.49 18.83
C ILE A 13 -32.02 -18.08 18.80
N LEU A 14 -33.09 -17.87 19.55
CA LEU A 14 -33.77 -16.58 19.62
C LEU A 14 -33.03 -15.61 20.55
N CYS A 15 -32.69 -16.03 21.77
CA CYS A 15 -32.20 -15.10 22.78
C CYS A 15 -30.71 -14.74 22.65
N VAL A 16 -29.84 -15.69 22.28
CA VAL A 16 -28.38 -15.48 22.32
C VAL A 16 -27.92 -14.38 21.36
N PRO A 17 -28.33 -14.37 20.07
CA PRO A 17 -27.92 -13.32 19.15
C PRO A 17 -28.41 -11.93 19.56
N LEU A 18 -29.61 -11.84 20.14
CA LEU A 18 -30.17 -10.58 20.65
C LEU A 18 -29.37 -10.08 21.86
N GLY A 19 -29.04 -10.96 22.80
CA GLY A 19 -28.22 -10.61 23.97
C GLY A 19 -26.81 -10.16 23.59
N LEU A 20 -26.16 -10.83 22.62
CA LEU A 20 -24.86 -10.44 22.09
C LEU A 20 -24.90 -9.07 21.42
N ALA A 21 -25.95 -8.77 20.66
CA ALA A 21 -26.13 -7.45 20.08
C ALA A 21 -26.42 -6.38 21.13
N GLY A 22 -27.14 -6.72 22.20
CA GLY A 22 -27.33 -5.84 23.35
C GLY A 22 -25.99 -5.47 24.00
N ALA A 23 -25.11 -6.45 24.23
CA ALA A 23 -23.76 -6.21 24.72
C ALA A 23 -22.93 -5.36 23.74
N ALA A 24 -23.04 -5.61 22.44
CA ALA A 24 -22.39 -4.80 21.41
C ALA A 24 -22.90 -3.35 21.40
N ALA A 25 -24.20 -3.12 21.57
CA ALA A 25 -24.79 -1.79 21.65
C ALA A 25 -24.32 -1.03 22.90
N VAL A 26 -24.21 -1.70 24.06
CA VAL A 26 -23.61 -1.11 25.28
C VAL A 26 -22.14 -0.76 25.07
N ARG A 27 -21.38 -1.64 24.40
CA ARG A 27 -19.99 -1.35 24.04
C ARG A 27 -19.91 -0.13 23.11
N PHE A 28 -20.80 -0.05 22.13
CA PHE A 28 -20.85 1.10 21.23
C PHE A 28 -21.20 2.38 21.98
N PHE A 29 -22.14 2.35 22.93
CA PHE A 29 -22.45 3.46 23.83
C PHE A 29 -21.22 4.01 24.58
N ILE A 30 -20.30 3.12 25.00
CA ILE A 30 -19.06 3.49 25.71
C ILE A 30 -18.04 4.11 24.75
N LEU A 31 -17.85 3.49 23.58
CA LEU A 31 -16.76 3.85 22.67
C LEU A 31 -17.11 4.99 21.70
N LEU A 32 -18.39 5.23 21.42
CA LEU A 32 -18.83 6.19 20.41
C LEU A 32 -18.31 7.63 20.64
N PRO A 33 -18.28 8.17 21.88
CA PRO A 33 -17.67 9.47 22.13
C PRO A 33 -16.16 9.50 21.82
N VAL A 34 -15.43 8.45 22.23
CA VAL A 34 -13.99 8.34 22.01
C VAL A 34 -13.69 8.31 20.51
N PHE A 35 -14.43 7.49 19.75
CA PHE A 35 -14.27 7.44 18.29
C PHE A 35 -14.58 8.77 17.61
N TYR A 36 -15.58 9.52 18.11
CA TYR A 36 -15.90 10.82 17.56
C TYR A 36 -14.80 11.85 17.83
N ASP A 37 -14.26 11.87 19.04
CA ASP A 37 -13.17 12.78 19.40
C ASP A 37 -11.88 12.46 18.62
N GLU A 38 -11.50 11.18 18.55
CA GLU A 38 -10.34 10.72 17.75
C GLU A 38 -10.49 11.06 16.25
N LEU A 39 -11.71 10.98 15.71
CA LEU A 39 -12.01 11.36 14.34
C LEU A 39 -11.77 12.86 14.11
N LEU A 40 -12.27 13.71 15.02
CA LEU A 40 -12.10 15.16 14.92
C LEU A 40 -10.64 15.60 15.14
N GLU A 41 -9.87 14.88 15.93
CA GLU A 41 -8.43 15.11 16.10
C GLU A 41 -7.64 14.70 14.86
N SER A 42 -8.00 13.55 14.27
CA SER A 42 -7.35 13.03 13.06
C SER A 42 -7.64 13.90 11.82
N TYR A 43 -8.80 14.55 11.77
CA TYR A 43 -9.21 15.39 10.65
C TYR A 43 -9.73 16.76 11.12
N PRO A 44 -8.84 17.71 11.43
CA PRO A 44 -9.22 19.03 11.96
C PRO A 44 -10.20 19.81 11.05
N ALA A 45 -10.16 19.56 9.73
CA ALA A 45 -11.07 20.17 8.77
C ALA A 45 -12.54 19.76 8.96
N LEU A 46 -12.82 18.63 9.62
CA LEU A 46 -14.18 18.17 9.91
C LEU A 46 -14.84 18.95 11.05
N ARG A 47 -14.03 19.48 11.98
CA ARG A 47 -14.52 20.13 13.20
C ARG A 47 -15.51 21.28 12.94
N PRO A 48 -15.17 22.33 12.17
CA PRO A 48 -16.09 23.44 11.95
C PRO A 48 -17.37 23.00 11.22
N VAL A 49 -17.27 21.98 10.37
CA VAL A 49 -18.38 21.48 9.58
C VAL A 49 -19.35 20.66 10.45
N TYR A 50 -18.83 19.76 11.28
CA TYR A 50 -19.62 18.92 12.17
C TYR A 50 -20.20 19.71 13.35
N GLU A 51 -19.50 20.74 13.83
CA GLU A 51 -20.03 21.69 14.81
C GLU A 51 -21.19 22.50 14.22
N GLY A 52 -21.07 23.01 12.99
CA GLY A 52 -22.13 23.76 12.31
C GLY A 52 -23.41 22.95 12.06
N LEU A 53 -23.29 21.63 11.93
CA LEU A 53 -24.42 20.72 11.74
C LEU A 53 -24.99 20.14 13.04
N GLY A 54 -24.39 20.42 14.19
CA GLY A 54 -24.81 19.83 15.45
C GLY A 54 -24.62 18.31 15.50
N MET A 55 -23.59 17.77 14.83
CA MET A 55 -23.33 16.32 14.79
C MET A 55 -23.13 15.70 16.18
N ALA A 56 -22.59 16.47 17.13
CA ALA A 56 -22.51 16.05 18.53
C ALA A 56 -23.89 15.68 19.12
N GLY A 57 -24.95 16.39 18.73
CA GLY A 57 -26.32 16.10 19.15
C GLY A 57 -26.84 14.78 18.57
N TRP A 58 -26.62 14.55 17.27
CA TRP A 58 -26.97 13.29 16.60
C TRP A 58 -26.25 12.08 17.21
N ILE A 59 -24.96 12.24 17.50
CA ILE A 59 -24.15 11.20 18.14
C ILE A 59 -24.61 10.97 19.58
N GLY A 60 -24.98 12.04 20.30
CA GLY A 60 -25.58 11.95 21.63
C GLY A 60 -26.92 11.20 21.63
N ALA A 61 -27.78 11.44 20.64
CA ALA A 61 -29.04 10.73 20.47
C ALA A 61 -28.81 9.24 20.20
N LEU A 62 -27.94 8.89 19.24
CA LEU A 62 -27.58 7.51 18.94
C LEU A 62 -27.00 6.80 20.16
N ARG A 63 -26.15 7.49 20.93
CA ARG A 63 -25.59 6.98 22.18
C ARG A 63 -26.69 6.59 23.17
N ALA A 64 -27.69 7.47 23.38
CA ALA A 64 -28.82 7.18 24.26
C ALA A 64 -29.65 5.99 23.73
N SER A 65 -29.93 5.95 22.43
CA SER A 65 -30.63 4.85 21.77
C SER A 65 -29.89 3.51 21.94
N CYS A 66 -28.56 3.49 21.83
CA CYS A 66 -27.73 2.30 22.06
C CYS A 66 -27.80 1.80 23.51
N LEU A 67 -27.83 2.69 24.50
CA LEU A 67 -27.94 2.31 25.91
C LEU A 67 -29.31 1.69 26.20
N ILE A 68 -30.39 2.34 25.74
CA ILE A 68 -31.76 1.87 25.92
C ILE A 68 -31.96 0.53 25.21
N ALA A 69 -31.56 0.43 23.94
CA ALA A 69 -31.64 -0.81 23.17
C ALA A 69 -30.79 -1.91 23.81
N GLY A 70 -29.57 -1.59 24.26
CA GLY A 70 -28.68 -2.53 24.94
C GLY A 70 -29.32 -3.16 26.18
N ALA A 71 -29.88 -2.34 27.07
CA ALA A 71 -30.58 -2.80 28.26
C ALA A 71 -31.82 -3.64 27.91
N LEU A 72 -32.63 -3.20 26.95
CA LEU A 72 -33.82 -3.93 26.50
C LEU A 72 -33.49 -5.28 25.85
N PHE A 73 -32.42 -5.35 25.05
CA PHE A 73 -32.02 -6.56 24.34
C PHE A 73 -31.45 -7.60 25.29
N VAL A 74 -30.57 -7.20 26.21
CA VAL A 74 -30.04 -8.09 27.24
C VAL A 74 -31.17 -8.54 28.18
N GLY A 75 -32.00 -7.62 28.65
CA GLY A 75 -33.14 -7.94 29.52
C GLY A 75 -34.12 -8.91 28.86
N SER A 76 -34.54 -8.64 27.63
CA SER A 76 -35.47 -9.52 26.89
C SER A 76 -34.86 -10.88 26.56
N ALA A 77 -33.56 -10.97 26.25
CA ALA A 77 -32.87 -12.24 26.04
C ALA A 77 -32.84 -13.08 27.32
N VAL A 78 -32.52 -12.48 28.47
CA VAL A 78 -32.53 -13.16 29.78
C VAL A 78 -33.95 -13.60 30.14
N CYS A 79 -34.94 -12.71 30.02
CA CYS A 79 -36.35 -13.08 30.24
C CYS A 79 -36.81 -14.20 29.30
N GLY A 80 -36.41 -14.19 28.04
CA GLY A 80 -36.76 -15.22 27.06
C GLY A 80 -36.14 -16.58 27.38
N LEU A 81 -34.93 -16.61 27.94
CA LEU A 81 -34.27 -17.85 28.38
C LEU A 81 -34.91 -18.43 29.63
N LEU A 82 -35.23 -17.58 30.61
CA LEU A 82 -35.66 -18.00 31.95
C LEU A 82 -37.16 -18.26 32.06
N LEU A 83 -37.99 -17.56 31.28
CA LEU A 83 -39.43 -17.60 31.41
C LEU A 83 -40.09 -18.38 30.27
N ASP A 84 -41.21 -19.03 30.59
CA ASP A 84 -42.12 -19.66 29.64
C ASP A 84 -43.36 -18.79 29.39
N GLY A 85 -44.03 -19.02 28.26
CA GLY A 85 -45.25 -18.33 27.86
C GLY A 85 -45.08 -17.31 26.73
N LEU A 86 -46.21 -16.77 26.27
CA LEU A 86 -46.26 -15.85 25.14
C LEU A 86 -45.70 -14.46 25.46
N GLY A 87 -45.69 -14.06 26.73
CA GLY A 87 -45.19 -12.74 27.18
C GLY A 87 -43.71 -12.53 26.80
N PRO A 88 -42.79 -13.39 27.26
CA PRO A 88 -41.37 -13.33 26.89
C PRO A 88 -41.14 -13.35 25.37
N LEU A 89 -41.87 -14.18 24.63
CA LEU A 89 -41.77 -14.25 23.18
C LEU A 89 -42.24 -12.96 22.48
N ARG A 90 -43.32 -12.33 22.95
CA ARG A 90 -43.79 -11.02 22.45
C ARG A 90 -42.78 -9.92 22.75
N LEU A 91 -42.13 -9.96 23.91
CA LEU A 91 -41.08 -9.01 24.28
C LEU A 91 -39.87 -9.13 23.33
N LEU A 92 -39.42 -10.35 23.03
CA LEU A 92 -38.35 -10.61 22.05
C LEU A 92 -38.69 -10.04 20.67
N ARG A 93 -39.92 -10.27 20.18
CA ARG A 93 -40.39 -9.74 18.89
C ARG A 93 -40.35 -8.21 18.84
N LYS A 94 -40.77 -7.53 19.90
CA LYS A 94 -40.65 -6.07 20.01
C LYS A 94 -39.19 -5.61 19.97
N CYS A 95 -38.29 -6.35 20.60
CA CYS A 95 -36.86 -6.04 20.61
C CYS A 95 -36.22 -6.24 19.23
N TYR A 96 -36.60 -7.28 18.47
CA TYR A 96 -36.17 -7.38 17.06
C TYR A 96 -36.67 -6.21 16.22
N GLY A 97 -37.91 -5.77 16.44
CA GLY A 97 -38.45 -4.56 15.80
C GLY A 97 -37.64 -3.31 16.16
N ALA A 98 -37.30 -3.13 17.43
CA ALA A 98 -36.47 -2.03 17.89
C ALA A 98 -35.05 -2.05 17.29
N ALA A 99 -34.50 -3.23 16.99
CA ALA A 99 -33.21 -3.34 16.31
C ALA A 99 -33.23 -2.76 14.89
N TYR A 100 -34.37 -2.84 14.18
CA TYR A 100 -34.52 -2.18 12.87
C TYR A 100 -34.56 -0.66 12.99
N ILE A 101 -35.23 -0.14 14.03
CA ILE A 101 -35.29 1.30 14.30
C ILE A 101 -33.89 1.83 14.61
N LEU A 102 -33.14 1.13 15.47
CA LEU A 102 -31.76 1.49 15.79
C LEU A 102 -30.85 1.48 14.56
N PHE A 103 -31.04 0.51 13.65
CA PHE A 103 -30.30 0.49 12.39
C PHE A 103 -30.66 1.65 11.47
N LEU A 104 -31.95 1.99 11.35
CA LEU A 104 -32.39 3.13 10.53
C LEU A 104 -31.83 4.45 11.07
N GLU A 105 -31.87 4.65 12.39
CA GLU A 105 -31.24 5.79 13.06
C GLU A 105 -29.74 5.85 12.76
N TYR A 106 -29.02 4.73 12.97
CA TYR A 106 -27.60 4.63 12.63
C TYR A 106 -27.32 4.93 11.15
N ALA A 107 -28.14 4.41 10.25
CA ALA A 107 -27.97 4.60 8.82
C ALA A 107 -28.23 6.03 8.35
N LEU A 108 -29.19 6.72 8.99
CA LEU A 108 -29.44 8.14 8.77
C LEU A 108 -28.25 8.98 9.23
N ILE A 109 -27.70 8.68 10.41
CA ILE A 109 -26.54 9.42 10.96
C ILE A 109 -25.30 9.21 10.08
N VAL A 110 -25.01 7.96 9.67
CA VAL A 110 -23.89 7.68 8.77
C VAL A 110 -24.08 8.42 7.45
N SER A 111 -25.26 8.32 6.83
CA SER A 111 -25.56 9.02 5.58
C SER A 111 -25.41 10.54 5.70
N HIS A 112 -25.88 11.13 6.81
CA HIS A 112 -25.76 12.55 7.07
C HIS A 112 -24.30 12.98 7.28
N ALA A 113 -23.56 12.23 8.09
CA ALA A 113 -22.15 12.48 8.39
C ALA A 113 -21.27 12.41 7.13
N THR A 114 -21.51 11.43 6.26
CA THR A 114 -20.74 11.23 5.03
C THR A 114 -21.21 12.14 3.90
N GLY A 115 -22.51 12.40 3.76
CA GLY A 115 -23.06 13.30 2.73
C GLY A 115 -22.55 14.73 2.89
N CYS A 116 -22.37 15.17 4.13
CA CYS A 116 -21.76 16.45 4.44
C CYS A 116 -20.33 16.62 3.89
N LEU A 117 -19.55 15.53 3.86
CA LEU A 117 -18.19 15.54 3.29
C LEU A 117 -18.22 15.91 1.82
N GLN A 118 -19.21 15.38 1.09
CA GLN A 118 -19.43 15.66 -0.32
C GLN A 118 -19.86 17.12 -0.55
N GLU A 119 -20.83 17.61 0.21
CA GLU A 119 -21.35 18.98 0.07
C GLU A 119 -20.27 20.04 0.31
N ASN A 120 -19.33 19.77 1.21
CA ASN A 120 -18.24 20.67 1.55
C ASN A 120 -16.94 20.41 0.76
N ASN A 121 -16.96 19.49 -0.22
CA ASN A 121 -15.80 19.09 -1.02
C ASN A 121 -14.55 18.78 -0.18
N LEU A 122 -14.75 18.14 0.97
CA LEU A 122 -13.67 17.91 1.92
C LEU A 122 -12.73 16.81 1.42
N VAL A 123 -11.44 16.99 1.72
CA VAL A 123 -10.39 16.02 1.42
C VAL A 123 -10.08 15.24 2.69
N VAL A 124 -10.42 13.96 2.72
CA VAL A 124 -10.16 13.05 3.85
C VAL A 124 -9.11 12.04 3.39
N ASN A 125 -7.97 11.97 4.09
CA ASN A 125 -6.80 11.14 3.69
C ASN A 125 -6.31 11.41 2.26
N GLY A 126 -6.32 12.67 1.83
CA GLY A 126 -5.93 13.03 0.47
C GLY A 126 -6.95 12.65 -0.61
N VAL A 127 -8.06 12.00 -0.27
CA VAL A 127 -9.12 11.67 -1.24
C VAL A 127 -10.21 12.72 -1.16
N GLN A 128 -10.55 13.30 -2.31
CA GLN A 128 -11.69 14.21 -2.42
C GLN A 128 -12.99 13.44 -2.21
N ALA A 129 -13.89 13.98 -1.38
CA ALA A 129 -15.19 13.39 -1.10
C ALA A 129 -16.15 13.54 -2.30
N ASP A 130 -15.92 12.79 -3.38
CA ASP A 130 -16.88 12.66 -4.48
C ASP A 130 -18.01 11.67 -4.13
N SER A 131 -19.09 11.67 -4.92
CA SER A 131 -20.28 10.86 -4.67
C SER A 131 -19.98 9.35 -4.53
N VAL A 132 -18.99 8.86 -5.28
CA VAL A 132 -18.61 7.44 -5.29
C VAL A 132 -17.82 7.09 -4.03
N THR A 133 -16.86 7.92 -3.68
CA THR A 133 -16.01 7.78 -2.50
C THR A 133 -16.84 7.85 -1.22
N VAL A 134 -17.72 8.85 -1.12
CA VAL A 134 -18.65 9.01 0.00
C VAL A 134 -19.58 7.80 0.14
N PHE A 135 -20.09 7.26 -0.97
CA PHE A 135 -20.88 6.04 -0.96
C PHE A 135 -20.08 4.86 -0.38
N PHE A 136 -18.83 4.64 -0.81
CA PHE A 136 -18.00 3.55 -0.30
C PHE A 136 -17.64 3.72 1.18
N TRP A 137 -17.39 4.95 1.64
CA TRP A 137 -17.16 5.25 3.05
C TRP A 137 -18.40 4.97 3.88
N ALA A 138 -19.57 5.49 3.49
CA ALA A 138 -20.84 5.20 4.15
C ALA A 138 -21.10 3.68 4.20
N TRP A 139 -20.91 2.99 3.08
CA TRP A 139 -21.08 1.55 2.98
C TRP A 139 -20.15 0.77 3.90
N ALA A 140 -18.90 1.21 4.07
CA ALA A 140 -17.96 0.56 4.99
C ALA A 140 -18.45 0.55 6.44
N PHE A 141 -19.15 1.61 6.87
CA PHE A 141 -19.78 1.73 8.20
C PHE A 141 -21.12 1.00 8.30
N LEU A 142 -21.90 0.97 7.21
CA LEU A 142 -23.23 0.35 7.18
C LEU A 142 -23.19 -1.18 7.08
N ARG A 143 -22.25 -1.74 6.31
CA ARG A 143 -22.24 -3.18 5.98
C ARG A 143 -22.25 -4.14 7.19
N PRO A 144 -21.53 -3.91 8.31
CA PRO A 144 -21.57 -4.82 9.45
C PRO A 144 -22.93 -4.77 10.17
N ALA A 145 -23.51 -3.57 10.27
CA ALA A 145 -24.81 -3.36 10.88
C ALA A 145 -25.94 -3.95 10.01
N ALA A 146 -25.84 -3.81 8.68
CA ALA A 146 -26.76 -4.42 7.73
C ALA A 146 -26.75 -5.96 7.82
N ALA A 147 -25.57 -6.58 7.96
CA ALA A 147 -25.46 -8.02 8.17
C ALA A 147 -26.13 -8.48 9.48
N ALA A 148 -25.97 -7.70 10.56
CA ALA A 148 -26.65 -7.97 11.83
C ALA A 148 -28.18 -7.86 11.72
N VAL A 149 -28.67 -6.86 10.99
CA VAL A 149 -30.12 -6.68 10.72
C VAL A 149 -30.69 -7.83 9.89
N LEU A 150 -29.95 -8.32 8.89
CA LEU A 150 -30.36 -9.50 8.12
C LEU A 150 -30.48 -10.75 9.00
N LEU A 151 -29.51 -10.96 9.90
CA LEU A 151 -29.59 -12.04 10.90
C LEU A 151 -30.83 -11.86 11.78
N PHE A 152 -31.12 -10.65 12.22
CA PHE A 152 -32.33 -10.36 13.00
C PHE A 152 -33.62 -10.51 12.23
N ALA A 153 -33.66 -10.23 10.93
CA ALA A 153 -34.81 -10.54 10.09
C ALA A 153 -35.10 -12.05 10.07
N LEU A 154 -34.05 -12.88 9.96
CA LEU A 154 -34.19 -14.34 10.01
C LEU A 154 -34.65 -14.82 11.39
N ILE A 155 -34.07 -14.31 12.47
CA ILE A 155 -34.44 -14.70 13.85
C ILE A 155 -35.84 -14.19 14.21
N HIS A 156 -36.20 -13.00 13.76
CA HIS A 156 -37.54 -12.47 13.95
C HIS A 156 -38.55 -13.36 13.22
N LEU A 157 -38.29 -13.74 11.97
CA LEU A 157 -39.12 -14.70 11.24
C LEU A 157 -39.22 -16.04 11.98
N THR A 158 -38.11 -16.60 12.47
CA THR A 158 -38.14 -17.86 13.21
C THR A 158 -38.95 -17.76 14.51
N SER A 159 -38.97 -16.59 15.16
CA SER A 159 -39.79 -16.36 16.35
C SER A 159 -41.30 -16.46 16.08
N TRP A 160 -41.75 -16.28 14.83
CA TRP A 160 -43.14 -16.41 14.39
C TRP A 160 -43.50 -17.82 13.92
N ARG A 161 -42.53 -18.74 13.86
CA ARG A 161 -42.78 -20.13 13.49
C ARG A 161 -43.40 -20.91 14.63
N ARG A 162 -44.22 -21.91 14.29
CA ARG A 162 -44.86 -22.83 15.23
C ARG A 162 -43.87 -23.43 16.21
N ALA A 163 -42.71 -23.86 15.73
CA ALA A 163 -41.68 -24.47 16.58
C ALA A 163 -41.21 -23.53 17.71
N ALA A 164 -41.10 -22.22 17.44
CA ALA A 164 -40.74 -21.23 18.46
C ALA A 164 -41.90 -20.97 19.42
N ILE A 165 -43.14 -20.88 18.90
CA ILE A 165 -44.34 -20.69 19.73
C ILE A 165 -44.50 -21.84 20.71
N ASN A 166 -44.49 -23.09 20.21
CA ASN A 166 -44.57 -24.30 21.02
C ASN A 166 -43.40 -24.40 22.02
N ALA A 167 -42.22 -23.90 21.64
CA ALA A 167 -41.07 -23.88 22.55
C ALA A 167 -41.26 -22.92 23.74
N TYR A 168 -42.07 -21.88 23.61
CA TYR A 168 -42.39 -20.96 24.71
C TYR A 168 -43.66 -21.36 25.45
N THR A 169 -44.73 -21.77 24.77
CA THR A 169 -46.02 -22.12 25.41
C THR A 169 -46.01 -23.52 26.02
N GLY A 170 -45.22 -24.44 25.48
CA GLY A 170 -45.24 -25.85 25.88
C GLY A 170 -46.38 -26.65 25.24
N GLU A 171 -47.13 -26.01 24.35
CA GLU A 171 -48.18 -26.65 23.58
C GLU A 171 -47.58 -27.50 22.45
N SER A 172 -48.33 -28.51 22.02
CA SER A 172 -47.98 -29.37 20.90
C SER A 172 -48.88 -29.12 19.69
N ASP A 173 -49.21 -27.86 19.42
CA ASP A 173 -50.03 -27.49 18.26
C ASP A 173 -49.30 -27.90 16.97
N SER A 174 -50.04 -28.53 16.06
CA SER A 174 -49.58 -28.94 14.72
C SER A 174 -49.87 -27.88 13.66
N SER A 175 -50.75 -26.92 13.93
CA SER A 175 -51.16 -25.88 13.00
C SER A 175 -49.97 -24.99 12.58
N PRO A 176 -49.85 -24.60 11.29
CA PRO A 176 -48.74 -23.79 10.84
C PRO A 176 -48.80 -22.39 11.47
N GLY A 177 -47.68 -21.94 12.04
CA GLY A 177 -47.57 -20.59 12.57
C GLY A 177 -47.48 -19.55 11.43
N PRO A 178 -47.71 -18.26 11.71
CA PRO A 178 -47.58 -17.20 10.72
C PRO A 178 -46.23 -17.18 10.01
N GLY A 179 -45.14 -17.47 10.73
CA GLY A 179 -43.80 -17.56 10.15
C GLY A 179 -43.62 -18.76 9.22
N ASP A 180 -44.28 -19.89 9.50
CA ASP A 180 -44.23 -21.07 8.62
C ASP A 180 -45.01 -20.81 7.33
N LEU A 181 -46.16 -20.14 7.42
CA LEU A 181 -46.92 -19.70 6.25
C LEU A 181 -46.09 -18.74 5.38
N LEU A 182 -45.36 -17.80 5.97
CA LEU A 182 -44.48 -16.90 5.21
C LEU A 182 -43.35 -17.65 4.52
N VAL A 183 -42.67 -18.57 5.23
CA VAL A 183 -41.58 -19.38 4.64
C VAL A 183 -42.10 -20.25 3.50
N GLU A 184 -43.26 -20.90 3.68
CA GLU A 184 -43.86 -21.72 2.63
C GLU A 184 -44.27 -20.86 1.42
N ASN A 185 -44.77 -19.65 1.67
CA ASN A 185 -45.12 -18.70 0.62
C ASN A 185 -43.88 -18.17 -0.14
N ILE A 186 -42.74 -17.99 0.54
CA ILE A 186 -41.46 -17.68 -0.12
C ILE A 186 -41.02 -18.86 -1.00
N ARG A 187 -41.04 -20.07 -0.45
CA ARG A 187 -40.61 -21.30 -1.12
C ARG A 187 -41.45 -21.64 -2.36
N THR A 188 -42.77 -21.53 -2.25
CA THR A 188 -43.72 -21.89 -3.33
C THR A 188 -43.98 -20.73 -4.29
N HIS A 189 -43.53 -19.53 -3.95
CA HIS A 189 -43.83 -18.28 -4.65
C HIS A 189 -45.34 -17.91 -4.61
N GLY A 190 -46.09 -18.49 -3.67
CA GLY A 190 -47.47 -18.12 -3.38
C GLY A 190 -48.44 -18.35 -4.54
N ALA A 191 -49.51 -17.55 -4.57
CA ALA A 191 -50.60 -17.67 -5.53
C ALA A 191 -50.26 -17.15 -6.94
N ASP A 192 -49.28 -16.25 -7.07
CA ASP A 192 -48.79 -15.75 -8.37
C ASP A 192 -47.26 -15.92 -8.47
N PRO A 193 -46.80 -17.09 -8.96
CA PRO A 193 -45.38 -17.37 -9.07
C PRO A 193 -44.62 -16.47 -10.04
N LEU A 194 -45.29 -15.95 -11.07
CA LEU A 194 -44.63 -15.14 -12.12
C LEU A 194 -44.30 -13.74 -11.59
N PHE A 195 -45.28 -13.08 -10.98
CA PHE A 195 -45.07 -11.77 -10.35
C PHE A 195 -43.99 -11.84 -9.27
N ARG A 196 -44.01 -12.90 -8.44
CA ARG A 196 -43.02 -13.07 -7.38
C ARG A 196 -41.62 -13.36 -7.88
N LYS A 197 -41.45 -14.18 -8.93
CA LYS A 197 -40.13 -14.39 -9.55
C LYS A 197 -39.54 -13.08 -10.07
N SER A 198 -40.37 -12.20 -10.65
CA SER A 198 -39.94 -10.87 -11.11
C SER A 198 -39.47 -9.99 -9.95
N ILE A 199 -40.25 -9.94 -8.86
CA ILE A 199 -39.85 -9.19 -7.65
C ILE A 199 -38.55 -9.74 -7.05
N TRP A 200 -38.43 -11.07 -6.90
CA TRP A 200 -37.22 -11.68 -6.35
C TRP A 200 -35.99 -11.46 -7.23
N ALA A 201 -36.15 -11.51 -8.56
CA ALA A 201 -35.08 -11.18 -9.49
C ALA A 201 -34.65 -9.71 -9.34
N SER A 202 -35.61 -8.78 -9.26
CA SER A 202 -35.32 -7.36 -9.02
C SER A 202 -34.59 -7.14 -7.69
N VAL A 203 -35.11 -7.68 -6.59
CA VAL A 203 -34.45 -7.58 -5.26
C VAL A 203 -33.05 -8.19 -5.31
N GLY A 204 -32.89 -9.35 -5.95
CA GLY A 204 -31.60 -10.02 -6.12
C GLY A 204 -30.59 -9.18 -6.88
N ILE A 205 -31.00 -8.54 -7.98
CA ILE A 205 -30.16 -7.63 -8.77
C ILE A 205 -29.75 -6.41 -7.93
N HIS A 206 -30.68 -5.79 -7.20
CA HIS A 206 -30.37 -4.64 -6.36
C HIS A 206 -29.41 -5.02 -5.22
N VAL A 207 -29.64 -6.16 -4.55
CA VAL A 207 -28.72 -6.69 -3.52
C VAL A 207 -27.34 -6.96 -4.13
N PHE A 208 -27.29 -7.55 -5.32
CA PHE A 208 -26.02 -7.82 -6.00
C PHE A 208 -25.28 -6.52 -6.33
N VAL A 209 -25.93 -5.57 -7.00
CA VAL A 209 -25.31 -4.32 -7.47
C VAL A 209 -24.96 -3.37 -6.31
N ILE A 210 -25.79 -3.28 -5.28
CA ILE A 210 -25.60 -2.32 -4.18
C ILE A 210 -24.72 -2.90 -3.07
N LEU A 211 -24.81 -4.21 -2.78
CA LEU A 211 -24.11 -4.81 -1.64
C LEU A 211 -22.95 -5.72 -2.07
N ILE A 212 -23.20 -6.67 -2.99
CA ILE A 212 -22.23 -7.74 -3.30
C ILE A 212 -21.13 -7.26 -4.24
N LEU A 213 -21.47 -6.56 -5.32
CA LEU A 213 -20.54 -6.11 -6.33
C LEU A 213 -19.53 -5.08 -5.76
N PRO A 214 -19.93 -4.06 -5.00
CA PRO A 214 -18.99 -3.18 -4.29
C PRO A 214 -18.07 -3.93 -3.34
N TRP A 215 -18.59 -4.95 -2.64
CA TRP A 215 -17.77 -5.80 -1.78
C TRP A 215 -16.75 -6.62 -2.57
N LEU A 216 -17.15 -7.27 -3.66
CA LEU A 216 -16.26 -8.01 -4.57
C LEU A 216 -15.19 -7.10 -5.19
N LEU A 217 -15.57 -5.90 -5.63
CA LEU A 217 -14.63 -4.92 -6.18
C LEU A 217 -13.67 -4.37 -5.09
N SER A 218 -14.11 -4.32 -3.83
CA SER A 218 -13.24 -3.97 -2.70
C SER A 218 -12.24 -5.09 -2.35
N MET A 219 -12.49 -6.33 -2.77
CA MET A 219 -11.53 -7.44 -2.69
C MET A 219 -10.47 -7.32 -3.81
N GLY A 220 -9.88 -6.14 -4.00
CA GLY A 220 -8.71 -5.99 -4.86
C GLY A 220 -7.52 -6.72 -4.25
N GLY A 221 -6.77 -7.48 -5.06
CA GLY A 221 -5.71 -8.42 -4.69
C GLY A 221 -4.88 -8.10 -3.44
N CYS A 222 -4.66 -9.13 -2.62
CA CYS A 222 -3.76 -9.11 -1.48
C CYS A 222 -2.33 -8.84 -1.96
N VAL A 223 -1.66 -7.86 -1.36
CA VAL A 223 -0.26 -7.59 -1.61
C VAL A 223 0.57 -8.27 -0.53
N GLU A 224 1.59 -9.03 -0.93
CA GLU A 224 2.52 -9.63 0.02
C GLU A 224 3.52 -8.58 0.52
N ASP A 225 3.61 -8.43 1.84
CA ASP A 225 4.58 -7.58 2.54
C ASP A 225 6.01 -7.75 1.97
N TYR A 226 6.71 -6.64 1.72
CA TYR A 226 8.10 -6.67 1.30
C TYR A 226 9.02 -6.86 2.50
N ARG A 227 9.94 -7.83 2.40
CA ARG A 227 10.91 -8.14 3.44
C ARG A 227 12.32 -7.87 2.96
N VAL A 228 13.04 -6.97 3.62
CA VAL A 228 14.48 -6.74 3.40
C VAL A 228 15.28 -7.84 4.09
N PRO A 229 16.32 -8.43 3.46
CA PRO A 229 17.13 -9.49 4.09
C PRO A 229 17.77 -9.09 5.42
N LYS A 230 17.53 -9.88 6.46
CA LYS A 230 18.21 -9.79 7.76
C LYS A 230 19.68 -10.19 7.65
N GLY A 231 20.56 -9.44 8.30
CA GLY A 231 21.97 -9.78 8.49
C GLY A 231 22.52 -9.12 9.76
N SER A 232 23.78 -9.38 10.07
CA SER A 232 24.39 -9.01 11.36
C SER A 232 25.37 -7.83 11.28
N GLY A 233 25.38 -7.07 10.18
CA GLY A 233 26.36 -5.99 9.97
C GLY A 233 26.06 -4.76 10.83
N MET A 234 26.98 -4.33 11.70
CA MET A 234 26.87 -3.02 12.32
C MET A 234 27.12 -1.93 11.25
N PRO A 235 26.44 -0.78 11.26
CA PRO A 235 26.72 0.29 10.31
C PRO A 235 28.10 0.91 10.62
N GLU A 236 29.17 0.41 10.00
CA GLU A 236 30.45 1.11 10.02
C GLU A 236 30.37 2.30 9.07
N VAL A 237 30.51 3.50 9.62
CA VAL A 237 30.56 4.74 8.84
C VAL A 237 31.79 4.71 7.94
N ALA A 238 31.58 4.71 6.63
CA ALA A 238 32.66 4.76 5.66
C ALA A 238 33.46 6.07 5.84
N THR A 239 34.71 5.97 6.28
CA THR A 239 35.62 7.11 6.32
C THR A 239 36.13 7.40 4.91
N VAL A 240 35.75 8.55 4.35
CA VAL A 240 36.24 9.02 3.05
C VAL A 240 37.72 9.40 3.17
N ARG A 241 38.59 8.79 2.37
CA ARG A 241 40.02 9.13 2.34
C ARG A 241 40.34 9.82 1.00
N VAL A 242 40.99 10.98 1.07
CA VAL A 242 41.48 11.67 -0.13
C VAL A 242 42.69 10.91 -0.67
N VAL A 243 42.57 10.32 -1.86
CA VAL A 243 43.69 9.65 -2.55
C VAL A 243 44.28 10.64 -3.56
N LYS A 244 45.50 11.12 -3.31
CA LYS A 244 46.23 11.94 -4.28
C LYS A 244 46.87 11.04 -5.34
N LYS A 245 46.46 11.16 -6.60
CA LYS A 245 47.09 10.48 -7.75
C LYS A 245 48.50 11.04 -7.94
N LYS A 246 49.54 10.21 -7.79
CA LYS A 246 50.93 10.63 -8.08
C LYS A 246 51.22 10.50 -9.58
N PRO A 247 51.79 11.53 -10.25
CA PRO A 247 52.08 11.46 -11.67
C PRO A 247 53.15 10.39 -11.95
N LYS A 248 52.89 9.50 -12.92
CA LYS A 248 53.90 8.58 -13.46
C LYS A 248 54.83 9.38 -14.39
N LYS A 249 56.05 9.68 -13.95
CA LYS A 249 57.07 10.25 -14.84
C LYS A 249 57.45 9.20 -15.89
N LYS A 250 57.01 9.40 -17.15
CA LYS A 250 57.52 8.63 -18.29
C LYS A 250 59.01 8.94 -18.45
N LYS A 251 59.86 7.92 -18.40
CA LYS A 251 61.30 8.06 -18.66
C LYS A 251 61.50 7.84 -20.15
N TYR A 252 61.78 8.90 -20.90
CA TYR A 252 62.07 8.78 -22.33
C TYR A 252 63.46 8.17 -22.53
N LEU A 253 63.53 7.04 -23.23
CA LEU A 253 64.79 6.46 -23.68
C LEU A 253 65.04 7.00 -25.09
N LEU A 254 65.84 8.06 -25.20
CA LEU A 254 66.16 8.69 -26.49
C LEU A 254 67.39 8.02 -27.10
N ASN A 255 67.28 7.58 -28.35
CA ASN A 255 68.42 7.15 -29.15
C ASN A 255 69.21 8.40 -29.58
N PRO A 256 70.50 8.55 -29.23
CA PRO A 256 71.30 9.73 -29.58
C PRO A 256 71.43 10.01 -31.09
N GLN A 257 71.12 9.02 -31.95
CA GLN A 257 71.32 9.07 -33.40
C GLN A 257 70.02 9.26 -34.20
N SER A 258 68.86 9.42 -33.55
CA SER A 258 67.61 9.65 -34.27
C SER A 258 67.48 11.10 -34.75
N ALA A 259 67.08 11.30 -36.00
CA ALA A 259 66.70 12.62 -36.51
C ALA A 259 65.51 13.16 -35.69
N ILE A 260 65.73 14.27 -34.98
CA ILE A 260 64.70 14.88 -34.13
C ILE A 260 63.77 15.71 -35.03
N LEU A 261 62.57 15.21 -35.29
CA LEU A 261 61.47 16.00 -35.84
C LEU A 261 60.80 16.76 -34.69
N PHE A 262 61.02 18.08 -34.62
CA PHE A 262 60.26 18.95 -33.72
C PHE A 262 58.88 19.22 -34.34
N ASN A 263 57.89 18.42 -33.95
CA ASN A 263 56.51 18.83 -34.12
C ASN A 263 56.19 19.79 -32.97
N PHE A 264 55.90 21.06 -33.27
CA PHE A 264 55.44 22.02 -32.26
C PHE A 264 53.91 21.87 -32.19
N PRO A 265 53.36 21.25 -31.13
CA PRO A 265 51.90 21.14 -30.98
C PRO A 265 51.29 22.54 -30.81
N ASP A 266 50.12 22.76 -31.41
CA ASP A 266 49.32 23.96 -31.17
C ASP A 266 48.73 23.96 -29.74
N LEU A 267 48.22 25.10 -29.25
CA LEU A 267 47.65 25.23 -27.90
C LEU A 267 46.56 24.19 -27.58
N ASP A 268 45.81 23.74 -28.60
CA ASP A 268 44.75 22.74 -28.49
C ASP A 268 45.26 21.28 -28.49
N ASP A 269 46.51 21.06 -28.91
CA ASP A 269 47.17 19.74 -28.92
C ASP A 269 47.86 19.40 -27.59
N SER A 270 47.80 20.31 -26.62
CA SER A 270 48.49 20.14 -25.35
C SER A 270 47.75 19.16 -24.43
N PRO A 271 48.39 18.07 -23.97
CA PRO A 271 47.80 17.18 -22.96
C PRO A 271 47.62 17.89 -21.62
N THR A 272 48.12 19.12 -21.46
CA THR A 272 48.02 19.89 -20.21
C THR A 272 46.59 20.10 -19.74
N LEU A 273 45.60 20.27 -20.61
CA LEU A 273 44.21 20.40 -20.16
C LEU A 273 43.70 19.10 -19.55
N LYS A 274 43.95 17.96 -20.20
CA LYS A 274 43.63 16.62 -19.66
C LYS A 274 44.43 16.34 -18.39
N ASP A 275 45.69 16.72 -18.34
CA ASP A 275 46.56 16.53 -17.18
C ASP A 275 46.11 17.41 -16.00
N VAL A 276 45.70 18.66 -16.26
CA VAL A 276 45.14 19.57 -15.25
C VAL A 276 43.80 19.06 -14.76
N GLU A 277 42.93 18.55 -15.64
CA GLU A 277 41.67 17.92 -15.28
C GLU A 277 41.90 16.66 -14.43
N GLU A 278 42.84 15.79 -14.83
CA GLU A 278 43.26 14.63 -14.04
C GLU A 278 43.94 15.01 -12.70
N MET A 279 44.67 16.12 -12.64
CA MET A 279 45.33 16.61 -11.42
C MET A 279 44.39 17.38 -10.48
N THR A 280 43.32 17.98 -11.00
CA THR A 280 42.31 18.69 -10.21
C THR A 280 41.20 17.77 -9.72
N GLN A 281 41.04 16.58 -10.31
CA GLN A 281 40.19 15.53 -9.76
C GLN A 281 40.72 15.04 -8.40
N LEU A 282 40.16 15.60 -7.33
CA LEU A 282 40.23 15.00 -6.00
C LEU A 282 39.43 13.70 -6.04
N THR A 283 40.12 12.56 -6.20
CA THR A 283 39.46 11.26 -6.07
C THR A 283 39.16 11.01 -4.60
N TYR A 284 37.94 11.34 -4.19
CA TYR A 284 37.37 10.85 -2.94
C TYR A 284 37.04 9.39 -3.16
N ALA A 285 37.81 8.50 -2.53
CA ALA A 285 37.46 7.09 -2.46
C ALA A 285 37.12 6.80 -1.00
N ALA A 286 35.88 6.39 -0.74
CA ALA A 286 35.63 5.59 0.46
C ALA A 286 36.56 4.38 0.40
N ASP A 287 37.26 4.03 1.50
CA ASP A 287 38.13 2.85 1.50
C ASP A 287 37.29 1.60 1.17
N PRO A 288 37.38 1.06 -0.06
CA PRO A 288 36.48 0.00 -0.49
C PRO A 288 36.80 -1.29 0.27
N THR A 289 38.02 -1.45 0.79
CA THR A 289 38.46 -2.69 1.43
C THR A 289 37.80 -2.96 2.78
N ARG A 290 37.25 -1.92 3.46
CA ARG A 290 36.45 -2.11 4.68
C ARG A 290 35.00 -2.53 4.41
N VAL A 291 34.42 -2.11 3.28
CA VAL A 291 33.02 -2.42 2.91
C VAL A 291 32.91 -3.64 1.99
N LEU A 292 33.84 -3.81 1.05
CA LEU A 292 33.94 -4.96 0.12
C LEU A 292 34.62 -6.18 0.75
N GLY A 293 35.26 -6.03 1.92
CA GLY A 293 35.82 -7.16 2.67
C GLY A 293 34.75 -8.10 3.25
N GLY A 294 33.48 -7.69 3.23
CA GLY A 294 32.31 -8.47 3.67
C GLY A 294 31.21 -8.57 2.61
N LYS A 295 30.21 -9.41 2.85
CA LYS A 295 29.04 -9.55 1.95
C LYS A 295 28.18 -8.27 1.98
N LEU A 296 27.42 -7.97 0.93
CA LEU A 296 26.56 -6.78 0.89
C LEU A 296 25.66 -6.67 2.15
N GLY A 297 25.52 -5.47 2.71
CA GLY A 297 24.81 -5.24 3.98
C GLY A 297 25.69 -5.41 5.24
N THR A 298 26.96 -5.83 5.10
CA THR A 298 27.88 -5.93 6.25
C THR A 298 28.54 -4.58 6.57
N GLY A 299 28.69 -4.31 7.87
CA GLY A 299 29.87 -3.66 8.42
C GLY A 299 30.51 -4.58 9.46
N GLY A 300 31.13 -5.68 8.99
CA GLY A 300 31.81 -6.66 9.84
C GLY A 300 31.77 -8.12 9.35
N LYS A 301 32.42 -9.02 10.10
CA LYS A 301 32.47 -10.47 9.83
C LYS A 301 31.16 -11.16 10.27
N GLY A 302 30.23 -11.40 9.35
CA GLY A 302 28.97 -12.12 9.60
C GLY A 302 28.17 -12.42 8.31
N PRO A 303 27.02 -13.11 8.39
CA PRO A 303 26.13 -13.29 7.25
C PRO A 303 25.65 -11.92 6.73
N GLY A 304 25.69 -11.73 5.40
CA GLY A 304 25.26 -10.48 4.76
C GLY A 304 23.81 -10.12 5.06
N GLY A 305 23.48 -8.83 5.04
CA GLY A 305 22.14 -8.29 5.24
C GLY A 305 22.09 -7.21 6.32
N TRP A 306 20.91 -6.65 6.56
CA TRP A 306 20.73 -5.50 7.46
C TRP A 306 20.27 -5.93 8.86
N PRO A 307 20.73 -5.30 9.96
CA PRO A 307 20.33 -5.64 11.34
C PRO A 307 18.83 -5.59 11.59
N ASP A 308 18.16 -4.55 11.08
CA ASP A 308 16.71 -4.38 11.17
C ASP A 308 15.95 -5.10 10.04
N GLY A 309 16.63 -5.97 9.28
CA GLY A 309 16.03 -6.80 8.24
C GLY A 309 15.23 -7.99 8.80
N MET A 310 14.58 -8.73 7.90
CA MET A 310 13.65 -9.81 8.20
C MET A 310 14.15 -11.17 7.70
N GLU A 311 13.79 -12.23 8.43
CA GLU A 311 14.15 -13.60 8.09
C GLU A 311 13.37 -14.13 6.88
N ASN A 312 13.98 -15.05 6.13
CA ASN A 312 13.41 -15.65 4.92
C ASN A 312 12.95 -14.66 3.85
N ALA A 313 13.55 -13.47 3.81
CA ALA A 313 13.31 -12.46 2.80
C ALA A 313 13.82 -12.87 1.41
N LYS A 314 13.06 -12.51 0.37
CA LYS A 314 13.50 -12.50 -1.03
C LYS A 314 13.55 -11.05 -1.50
N VAL A 315 14.66 -10.65 -2.12
CA VAL A 315 14.75 -9.36 -2.80
C VAL A 315 13.89 -9.40 -4.06
N ARG A 316 12.87 -8.54 -4.11
CA ARG A 316 11.95 -8.39 -5.23
C ARG A 316 12.24 -7.06 -5.93
N PHE A 317 12.09 -7.05 -7.26
CA PHE A 317 12.22 -5.85 -8.08
C PHE A 317 10.82 -5.46 -8.56
N ILE A 318 10.20 -4.47 -7.91
CA ILE A 318 8.80 -4.12 -8.16
C ILE A 318 8.72 -3.00 -9.19
N ARG A 319 8.13 -3.29 -10.34
CA ARG A 319 7.87 -2.33 -11.41
C ARG A 319 6.54 -1.61 -11.17
N LEU A 320 6.48 -0.31 -11.40
CA LEU A 320 5.23 0.45 -11.31
C LEU A 320 4.48 0.42 -12.63
N GLU A 321 3.26 -0.11 -12.57
CA GLU A 321 2.31 0.01 -13.68
C GLU A 321 1.67 1.39 -13.65
N TYR A 322 1.71 2.08 -14.78
CA TYR A 322 1.05 3.36 -15.00
C TYR A 322 0.56 3.47 -16.44
N ASN A 323 -0.36 4.38 -16.72
CA ASN A 323 -0.87 4.55 -18.07
C ASN A 323 0.13 5.34 -18.93
N GLY A 324 1.00 4.62 -19.62
CA GLY A 324 1.97 5.18 -20.57
C GLY A 324 2.57 4.11 -21.46
N ARG A 325 3.03 4.53 -22.65
CA ARG A 325 3.67 3.60 -23.60
C ARG A 325 5.01 3.12 -23.05
N GLY A 326 5.24 1.81 -23.14
CA GLY A 326 6.50 1.18 -22.74
C GLY A 326 6.78 1.26 -21.25
N TRP A 327 5.76 1.37 -20.38
CA TRP A 327 5.97 1.39 -18.92
C TRP A 327 6.77 0.18 -18.40
N ASP A 328 6.80 -0.90 -19.18
CA ASP A 328 7.52 -2.15 -18.99
C ASP A 328 8.71 -2.35 -19.96
N ASP A 329 9.31 -1.28 -20.49
CA ASP A 329 10.45 -1.36 -21.40
C ASP A 329 11.56 -2.30 -20.89
N GLY A 330 11.98 -3.24 -21.72
CA GLY A 330 13.01 -4.23 -21.39
C GLY A 330 12.58 -5.38 -20.46
N MET A 331 11.33 -5.41 -20.02
CA MET A 331 10.86 -6.33 -18.98
C MET A 331 10.04 -7.51 -19.54
N ASP A 332 10.04 -7.67 -20.86
CA ASP A 332 9.42 -8.78 -21.55
C ASP A 332 10.20 -10.10 -21.37
N SER A 333 9.63 -11.21 -21.86
CA SER A 333 10.21 -12.55 -21.71
C SER A 333 11.51 -12.79 -22.46
N VAL A 334 11.89 -11.91 -23.40
CA VAL A 334 13.12 -11.96 -24.19
C VAL A 334 14.17 -11.06 -23.54
N SER A 335 13.85 -9.78 -23.33
CA SER A 335 14.78 -8.78 -22.79
C SER A 335 15.12 -9.02 -21.32
N ARG A 336 14.12 -9.36 -20.48
CA ARG A 336 14.28 -9.84 -19.10
C ARG A 336 15.18 -8.99 -18.18
N ALA A 337 15.18 -7.66 -18.34
CA ALA A 337 16.12 -6.78 -17.63
C ALA A 337 16.04 -6.89 -16.10
N ASP A 338 14.83 -6.86 -15.53
CA ASP A 338 14.61 -7.03 -14.09
C ASP A 338 15.12 -8.39 -13.56
N ARG A 339 14.88 -9.47 -14.30
CA ARG A 339 15.34 -10.82 -13.94
C ARG A 339 16.85 -10.92 -14.03
N ASN A 340 17.45 -10.36 -15.07
CA ASN A 340 18.90 -10.34 -15.22
C ASN A 340 19.56 -9.54 -14.09
N PHE A 341 18.97 -8.39 -13.71
CA PHE A 341 19.40 -7.63 -12.54
C PHE A 341 19.29 -8.44 -11.26
N LEU A 342 18.16 -9.09 -10.99
CA LEU A 342 17.99 -9.93 -9.80
C LEU A 342 18.96 -11.13 -9.79
N GLU A 343 19.21 -11.76 -10.93
CA GLU A 343 20.18 -12.86 -11.05
C GLU A 343 21.61 -12.37 -10.78
N TYR A 344 22.00 -11.21 -11.32
CA TYR A 344 23.28 -10.58 -11.04
C TYR A 344 23.40 -10.20 -9.56
N PHE A 345 22.37 -9.57 -9.00
CA PHE A 345 22.29 -9.21 -7.59
C PHE A 345 22.45 -10.44 -6.70
N ARG A 346 21.80 -11.56 -7.03
CA ARG A 346 21.97 -12.84 -6.33
C ARG A 346 23.40 -13.37 -6.43
N LYS A 347 24.02 -13.35 -7.62
CA LYS A 347 25.40 -13.80 -7.83
C LYS A 347 26.38 -12.99 -6.98
N LEU A 348 26.17 -11.67 -6.92
CA LEU A 348 27.06 -10.75 -6.22
C LEU A 348 26.88 -10.80 -4.69
N THR A 349 25.64 -10.92 -4.21
CA THR A 349 25.32 -10.76 -2.78
C THR A 349 25.10 -12.08 -2.05
N GLY A 350 24.67 -13.12 -2.77
CA GLY A 350 24.21 -14.39 -2.21
C GLY A 350 22.80 -14.33 -1.63
N PHE A 351 22.09 -13.20 -1.69
CA PHE A 351 20.71 -13.11 -1.20
C PHE A 351 19.74 -13.91 -2.06
N LYS A 352 18.66 -14.40 -1.43
CA LYS A 352 17.52 -14.93 -2.18
C LYS A 352 16.84 -13.78 -2.91
N VAL A 353 16.49 -14.01 -4.17
CA VAL A 353 15.78 -13.05 -5.03
C VAL A 353 14.46 -13.67 -5.50
N ALA A 354 13.56 -12.84 -6.00
CA ALA A 354 12.32 -13.30 -6.61
C ALA A 354 12.61 -14.15 -7.86
N ASP A 355 11.79 -15.18 -8.06
CA ASP A 355 11.96 -16.14 -9.16
C ASP A 355 11.28 -15.66 -10.46
N ALA A 356 10.34 -14.72 -10.35
CA ALA A 356 9.54 -14.16 -11.43
C ALA A 356 9.59 -12.63 -11.44
N SER A 357 9.31 -12.05 -12.62
CA SER A 357 9.07 -10.62 -12.76
C SER A 357 7.81 -10.22 -12.00
N GLU A 358 7.82 -9.01 -11.43
CA GLU A 358 6.72 -8.50 -10.61
C GLU A 358 6.43 -7.04 -10.95
N SER A 359 5.15 -6.72 -11.06
CA SER A 359 4.66 -5.37 -11.28
C SER A 359 3.46 -5.08 -10.38
N HIS A 360 3.34 -3.84 -9.92
CA HIS A 360 2.22 -3.35 -9.15
C HIS A 360 1.76 -2.01 -9.69
N SER A 361 0.45 -1.84 -9.87
CA SER A 361 -0.13 -0.51 -10.08
C SER A 361 0.20 0.42 -8.90
N ILE A 362 0.27 1.72 -9.17
CA ILE A 362 0.52 2.73 -8.13
C ILE A 362 -0.50 2.61 -6.98
N SER A 363 -1.76 2.30 -7.31
CA SER A 363 -2.83 2.11 -6.32
C SER A 363 -2.58 0.97 -5.32
N MET A 364 -1.81 -0.06 -5.69
CA MET A 364 -1.46 -1.16 -4.79
C MET A 364 -0.48 -0.74 -3.69
N LEU A 365 0.27 0.34 -3.86
CA LEU A 365 1.24 0.80 -2.84
C LEU A 365 0.56 1.11 -1.50
N ARG A 366 -0.69 1.60 -1.53
CA ARG A 366 -1.50 1.88 -0.32
C ARG A 366 -1.89 0.63 0.47
N LYS A 367 -1.83 -0.57 -0.16
CA LYS A 367 -2.22 -1.82 0.50
C LYS A 367 -1.13 -2.40 1.38
N TYR A 368 0.12 -1.96 1.21
CA TYR A 368 1.21 -2.40 2.07
C TYR A 368 1.02 -1.88 3.48
N ARG A 369 1.27 -2.74 4.46
CA ARG A 369 1.34 -2.32 5.85
C ARG A 369 2.54 -1.38 6.05
N LYS A 370 2.38 -0.36 6.88
CA LYS A 370 3.48 0.56 7.23
C LYS A 370 4.69 -0.21 7.76
N GLY A 371 5.87 0.09 7.22
CA GLY A 371 7.12 -0.63 7.51
C GLY A 371 7.33 -1.94 6.74
N PHE A 372 6.39 -2.34 5.89
CA PHE A 372 6.47 -3.52 5.02
C PHE A 372 6.20 -3.21 3.54
N ALA A 373 6.17 -1.94 3.16
CA ALA A 373 6.19 -1.50 1.76
C ALA A 373 7.56 -1.80 1.11
N PRO A 374 7.64 -1.90 -0.22
CA PRO A 374 8.92 -2.07 -0.91
C PRO A 374 9.84 -0.88 -0.63
N PRO A 375 11.13 -1.09 -0.31
CA PRO A 375 12.08 0.01 -0.10
C PRO A 375 12.29 0.90 -1.33
N PHE A 376 12.14 0.32 -2.52
CA PHE A 376 12.13 1.04 -3.78
C PHE A 376 11.11 0.43 -4.73
N VAL A 377 10.64 1.25 -5.66
CA VAL A 377 9.84 0.84 -6.81
C VAL A 377 10.46 1.42 -8.07
N TYR A 378 10.36 0.68 -9.17
CA TYR A 378 11.03 1.01 -10.41
C TYR A 378 10.04 1.56 -11.45
N MET A 379 10.47 2.57 -12.20
CA MET A 379 9.66 3.21 -13.24
C MET A 379 10.53 3.54 -14.46
N THR A 380 10.09 3.12 -15.64
CA THR A 380 10.70 3.45 -16.94
C THR A 380 9.60 3.67 -17.98
N GLY A 381 9.97 4.14 -19.17
CA GLY A 381 9.19 3.91 -20.39
C GLY A 381 9.53 4.81 -21.56
N ASP A 382 8.63 4.81 -22.56
CA ASP A 382 8.91 5.36 -23.89
C ASP A 382 8.08 6.59 -24.25
N GLY A 383 7.06 6.90 -23.46
CA GLY A 383 6.06 7.91 -23.78
C GLY A 383 5.64 8.77 -22.59
N ALA A 384 4.48 9.41 -22.71
CA ALA A 384 3.93 10.23 -21.64
C ALA A 384 3.51 9.38 -20.43
N ILE A 385 3.72 9.94 -19.24
CA ILE A 385 3.28 9.41 -17.96
C ILE A 385 1.90 9.99 -17.66
N ASN A 386 0.86 9.18 -17.82
CA ASN A 386 -0.49 9.56 -17.43
C ASN A 386 -0.86 8.85 -16.13
N VAL A 387 -1.02 9.63 -15.07
CA VAL A 387 -1.35 9.16 -13.73
C VAL A 387 -2.39 10.09 -13.14
N THR A 388 -3.35 9.49 -12.46
CA THR A 388 -4.46 10.20 -11.83
C THR A 388 -4.00 10.99 -10.60
N ALA A 389 -4.76 12.01 -10.19
CA ALA A 389 -4.45 12.75 -8.96
C ALA A 389 -4.41 11.83 -7.72
N SER A 390 -5.26 10.80 -7.67
CA SER A 390 -5.21 9.79 -6.60
C SER A 390 -3.92 8.98 -6.60
N GLU A 391 -3.41 8.59 -7.78
CA GLU A 391 -2.15 7.84 -7.89
C GLU A 391 -0.94 8.70 -7.53
N VAL A 392 -0.95 9.97 -7.94
CA VAL A 392 0.08 10.96 -7.53
C VAL A 392 0.17 11.02 -6.01
N LEU A 393 -0.96 11.11 -5.31
CA LEU A 393 -0.99 11.17 -3.85
C LEU A 393 -0.51 9.87 -3.20
N ILE A 394 -0.95 8.71 -3.71
CA ILE A 394 -0.51 7.41 -3.20
C ILE A 394 1.00 7.22 -3.37
N LEU A 395 1.53 7.55 -4.55
CA LEU A 395 2.97 7.46 -4.80
C LEU A 395 3.73 8.43 -3.90
N ARG A 396 3.27 9.68 -3.76
CA ARG A 396 3.88 10.66 -2.87
C ARG A 396 3.89 10.19 -1.42
N GLU A 397 2.78 9.69 -0.91
CA GLU A 397 2.69 9.14 0.45
C GLU A 397 3.69 7.99 0.65
N TYR A 398 3.74 7.04 -0.30
CA TYR A 398 4.71 5.95 -0.29
C TYR A 398 6.17 6.45 -0.22
N LEU A 399 6.52 7.48 -1.01
CA LEU A 399 7.87 8.06 -1.02
C LEU A 399 8.19 8.78 0.29
N LEU A 400 7.22 9.47 0.89
CA LEU A 400 7.39 10.15 2.17
C LEU A 400 7.46 9.16 3.36
N ASP A 401 6.74 8.04 3.29
CA ASP A 401 6.73 6.99 4.32
C ASP A 401 7.93 6.03 4.27
N GLY A 402 8.90 6.29 3.39
CA GLY A 402 10.22 5.65 3.37
C GLY A 402 10.61 5.01 2.05
N GLY A 403 9.66 4.82 1.13
CA GLY A 403 9.93 4.29 -0.21
C GLY A 403 10.83 5.19 -1.04
N MET A 404 11.36 4.65 -2.14
CA MET A 404 12.17 5.39 -3.11
C MET A 404 11.69 5.09 -4.52
N LEU A 405 11.54 6.11 -5.35
CA LEU A 405 11.30 5.94 -6.77
C LEU A 405 12.65 5.82 -7.48
N PHE A 406 12.93 4.65 -8.04
CA PHE A 406 14.02 4.46 -8.98
C PHE A 406 13.46 4.62 -10.40
N ALA A 407 13.70 5.78 -10.98
CA ALA A 407 13.32 6.13 -12.33
C ALA A 407 14.49 5.98 -13.30
N ASP A 408 14.21 5.46 -14.49
CA ASP A 408 15.19 5.30 -15.55
C ASP A 408 14.57 5.65 -16.91
N CYS A 409 15.37 6.22 -17.80
CA CYS A 409 14.85 6.88 -18.99
C CYS A 409 14.90 6.00 -20.25
N GLY A 410 13.79 5.38 -20.63
CA GLY A 410 13.70 4.60 -21.88
C GLY A 410 13.64 5.44 -23.16
N SER A 411 13.28 6.73 -23.09
CA SER A 411 13.28 7.61 -24.27
C SER A 411 13.40 9.11 -23.97
N PRO A 412 13.86 9.94 -24.93
CA PRO A 412 13.88 11.40 -24.77
C PRO A 412 12.49 12.03 -24.53
N GLN A 413 11.42 11.39 -25.03
CA GLN A 413 10.06 11.86 -24.79
C GLN A 413 9.61 11.54 -23.36
N TRP A 414 10.03 10.39 -22.84
CA TRP A 414 9.77 10.02 -21.46
C TRP A 414 10.55 10.90 -20.47
N ASP A 415 11.81 11.27 -20.73
CA ASP A 415 12.59 12.23 -19.91
C ASP A 415 11.79 13.52 -19.64
N LYS A 416 11.26 14.15 -20.70
CA LYS A 416 10.46 15.37 -20.59
C LYS A 416 9.20 15.16 -19.75
N SER A 417 8.54 14.02 -19.95
CA SER A 417 7.34 13.67 -19.19
C SER A 417 7.66 13.42 -17.73
N PHE A 418 8.77 12.73 -17.42
CA PHE A 418 9.20 12.41 -16.07
C PHE A 418 9.59 13.65 -15.28
N ARG A 419 10.34 14.58 -15.90
CA ARG A 419 10.67 15.87 -15.27
C ARG A 419 9.41 16.66 -14.89
N SER A 420 8.41 16.68 -15.77
CA SER A 420 7.12 17.32 -15.50
C SER A 420 6.35 16.59 -14.39
N PHE A 421 6.34 15.25 -14.43
CA PHE A 421 5.69 14.42 -13.42
C PHE A 421 6.30 14.61 -12.03
N VAL A 422 7.62 14.73 -11.92
CA VAL A 422 8.29 14.99 -10.63
C VAL A 422 7.87 16.33 -10.02
N GLN A 423 7.62 17.37 -10.82
CA GLN A 423 7.09 18.65 -10.33
C GLN A 423 5.65 18.53 -9.81
N VAL A 424 4.86 17.60 -10.36
CA VAL A 424 3.52 17.28 -9.84
C VAL A 424 3.63 16.50 -8.52
N LEU A 425 4.53 15.51 -8.45
CA LEU A 425 4.78 14.74 -7.22
C LEU A 425 5.31 15.61 -6.08
N PHE A 426 6.24 16.51 -6.36
CA PHE A 426 6.86 17.42 -5.40
C PHE A 426 6.83 18.88 -5.90
N PRO A 427 5.69 19.58 -5.76
CA PRO A 427 5.55 20.97 -6.17
C PRO A 427 6.57 21.86 -5.48
N GLY A 428 7.28 22.69 -6.26
CA GLY A 428 8.32 23.59 -5.77
C GLY A 428 9.72 22.97 -5.70
N GLU A 429 9.85 21.65 -5.87
CA GLU A 429 11.15 20.99 -5.99
C GLU A 429 11.45 20.62 -7.44
N SER A 430 12.74 20.66 -7.80
CA SER A 430 13.23 20.26 -9.12
C SER A 430 14.27 19.17 -8.97
N LEU A 431 14.35 18.28 -9.97
CA LEU A 431 15.43 17.30 -10.06
C LEU A 431 16.79 18.01 -10.02
N ARG A 432 17.65 17.60 -9.10
CA ARG A 432 19.01 18.13 -8.95
C ARG A 432 20.00 17.04 -9.29
N VAL A 433 21.10 17.41 -9.92
CA VAL A 433 22.19 16.49 -10.19
C VAL A 433 22.76 15.96 -8.87
N ILE A 434 22.94 14.66 -8.78
CA ILE A 434 23.55 14.00 -7.62
C ILE A 434 25.06 14.24 -7.71
N SER A 435 25.66 14.72 -6.63
CA SER A 435 27.10 14.96 -6.56
C SER A 435 27.87 13.65 -6.59
N ASP A 436 29.03 13.63 -7.24
CA ASP A 436 29.81 12.41 -7.49
C ASP A 436 30.36 11.80 -6.18
N ASP A 437 30.45 12.60 -5.12
CA ASP A 437 30.83 12.20 -3.75
C ASP A 437 29.65 11.73 -2.89
N ASP A 438 28.41 11.75 -3.40
CA ASP A 438 27.23 11.32 -2.63
C ASP A 438 27.34 9.83 -2.28
N PRO A 439 26.95 9.41 -1.05
CA PRO A 439 27.07 8.02 -0.61
C PRO A 439 26.47 6.97 -1.54
N ILE A 440 25.46 7.32 -2.35
CA ILE A 440 24.87 6.42 -3.34
C ILE A 440 25.85 6.01 -4.45
N PHE A 441 26.88 6.81 -4.73
CA PHE A 441 27.94 6.48 -5.70
C PHE A 441 29.18 5.88 -5.06
N GLN A 442 29.24 5.86 -3.73
CA GLN A 442 30.42 5.42 -3.00
C GLN A 442 30.26 4.01 -2.41
N LEU A 443 29.03 3.51 -2.28
CA LEU A 443 28.73 2.26 -1.57
C LEU A 443 27.64 1.42 -2.23
N PRO A 444 27.81 0.08 -2.29
CA PRO A 444 29.04 -0.67 -1.97
C PRO A 444 30.17 -0.52 -3.01
N PHE A 445 29.86 -0.13 -4.24
CA PHE A 445 30.82 0.08 -5.32
C PHE A 445 31.15 1.56 -5.46
N CYS A 446 32.41 1.87 -5.75
CA CYS A 446 32.90 3.24 -5.85
C CYS A 446 32.86 3.72 -7.30
N PHE A 447 32.11 4.79 -7.53
CA PHE A 447 31.96 5.49 -8.80
C PHE A 447 32.46 6.93 -8.64
N PRO A 448 33.77 7.17 -8.79
CA PRO A 448 34.39 8.47 -8.48
C PRO A 448 33.89 9.62 -9.35
N ASN A 449 33.31 9.32 -10.51
CA ASN A 449 32.76 10.28 -11.47
C ASN A 449 31.23 10.19 -11.56
N GLY A 450 30.57 9.68 -10.51
CA GLY A 450 29.13 9.44 -10.49
C GLY A 450 28.70 8.25 -11.36
N ALA A 451 27.40 8.17 -11.63
CA ALA A 451 26.82 7.08 -12.42
C ALA A 451 27.48 6.93 -13.80
N PRO A 452 27.66 5.68 -14.29
CA PRO A 452 28.30 5.45 -15.57
C PRO A 452 27.53 6.17 -16.69
N PRO A 453 28.22 6.83 -17.63
CA PRO A 453 27.57 7.45 -18.78
C PRO A 453 27.07 6.36 -19.73
N LEU A 454 25.77 6.08 -19.69
CA LEU A 454 25.09 5.09 -20.54
C LEU A 454 24.44 5.78 -21.76
N TRP A 455 23.29 5.32 -22.25
CA TRP A 455 22.59 5.87 -23.42
C TRP A 455 22.05 7.28 -23.16
N HIS A 456 22.59 8.32 -23.82
CA HIS A 456 22.29 9.73 -23.52
C HIS A 456 20.90 10.23 -23.96
N HIS A 457 19.80 9.57 -23.60
CA HIS A 457 18.44 9.99 -23.98
C HIS A 457 18.07 11.38 -23.43
N GLY A 458 18.26 11.59 -22.13
CA GLY A 458 17.98 12.86 -21.44
C GLY A 458 19.21 13.52 -20.82
N GLY A 459 20.38 12.89 -20.93
CA GLY A 459 21.64 13.31 -20.32
C GLY A 459 22.47 12.13 -19.80
N SER A 460 23.58 12.43 -19.14
CA SER A 460 24.52 11.44 -18.59
C SER A 460 24.64 11.45 -17.07
N ARG A 461 24.17 12.51 -16.40
CA ARG A 461 24.29 12.64 -14.94
C ARG A 461 22.99 12.26 -14.25
N ALA A 462 23.09 11.34 -13.31
CA ALA A 462 21.99 10.98 -12.43
C ALA A 462 21.51 12.20 -11.63
N MET A 463 20.20 12.25 -11.42
CA MET A 463 19.51 13.32 -10.71
C MET A 463 18.59 12.74 -9.63
N GLY A 464 18.10 13.59 -8.73
CA GLY A 464 17.14 13.14 -7.74
C GLY A 464 16.45 14.28 -7.00
N ILE A 465 15.57 13.87 -6.08
CA ILE A 465 14.91 14.74 -5.09
C ILE A 465 15.30 14.25 -3.70
N LYS A 466 15.79 15.15 -2.84
CA LYS A 466 15.98 14.85 -1.41
C LYS A 466 14.76 15.30 -0.62
N HIS A 467 14.34 14.46 0.32
CA HIS A 467 13.41 14.83 1.39
C HIS A 467 14.04 14.43 2.73
N GLN A 468 14.15 15.38 3.67
CA GLN A 468 14.76 15.15 4.99
C GLN A 468 16.15 14.48 4.91
N GLY A 469 16.99 14.91 3.95
CA GLY A 469 18.36 14.39 3.77
C GLY A 469 18.48 13.05 3.04
N ARG A 470 17.37 12.42 2.65
CA ARG A 470 17.33 11.15 1.89
C ARG A 470 16.86 11.36 0.46
N TRP A 471 17.44 10.66 -0.51
CA TRP A 471 16.91 10.56 -1.86
C TRP A 471 15.57 9.81 -1.84
N VAL A 472 14.49 10.53 -2.16
CA VAL A 472 13.15 9.95 -2.37
C VAL A 472 12.92 9.60 -3.84
N VAL A 473 13.61 10.29 -4.74
CA VAL A 473 13.65 9.98 -6.17
C VAL A 473 15.10 9.87 -6.58
N PHE A 474 15.47 8.77 -7.21
CA PHE A 474 16.69 8.62 -7.98
C PHE A 474 16.28 8.48 -9.46
N TYR A 475 16.85 9.30 -10.32
CA TYR A 475 16.55 9.31 -11.74
C TYR A 475 17.83 9.24 -12.57
N HIS A 476 17.94 8.24 -13.43
CA HIS A 476 18.99 8.17 -14.42
C HIS A 476 18.46 8.53 -15.82
N PRO A 477 18.94 9.61 -16.46
CA PRO A 477 18.51 10.00 -17.80
C PRO A 477 19.15 9.15 -18.92
N GLY A 478 19.96 8.17 -18.53
CA GLY A 478 20.88 7.44 -19.40
C GLY A 478 20.49 5.99 -19.74
N ASP A 479 19.31 5.52 -19.37
CA ASP A 479 18.86 4.11 -19.54
C ASP A 479 19.82 3.05 -18.99
N ILE A 480 19.81 2.87 -17.66
CA ILE A 480 20.50 1.77 -16.97
C ILE A 480 19.91 0.41 -17.37
N ASN A 481 18.61 0.38 -17.62
CA ASN A 481 17.85 -0.82 -17.93
C ASN A 481 18.31 -1.52 -19.21
N ASP A 482 18.70 -0.76 -20.23
CA ASP A 482 19.26 -1.29 -21.47
C ASP A 482 20.49 -2.18 -21.24
N ALA A 483 21.36 -1.81 -20.31
CA ALA A 483 22.51 -2.64 -19.94
C ALA A 483 22.09 -3.94 -19.22
N TRP A 484 20.90 -3.97 -18.62
CA TRP A 484 20.36 -5.15 -17.97
C TRP A 484 19.62 -6.09 -18.93
N LYS A 485 19.20 -5.62 -20.12
CA LYS A 485 18.53 -6.46 -21.12
C LYS A 485 19.44 -7.61 -21.59
N THR A 486 18.84 -8.72 -22.03
CA THR A 486 19.56 -9.84 -22.64
C THR A 486 20.31 -9.35 -23.88
N GLY A 487 21.63 -9.60 -23.93
CA GLY A 487 22.50 -9.06 -25.00
C GLY A 487 23.00 -7.64 -24.74
N HIS A 488 22.60 -7.01 -23.62
CA HIS A 488 23.12 -5.75 -23.10
C HIS A 488 23.07 -4.58 -24.09
N SER A 489 22.14 -4.61 -25.05
CA SER A 489 22.02 -3.64 -26.15
C SER A 489 23.34 -3.39 -26.91
N GLY A 490 24.24 -4.38 -26.95
CA GLY A 490 25.55 -4.25 -27.61
C GLY A 490 26.57 -3.36 -26.89
N MET A 491 26.32 -3.03 -25.62
CA MET A 491 27.19 -2.18 -24.80
C MET A 491 28.50 -2.87 -24.41
N ASP A 492 29.56 -2.06 -24.19
CA ASP A 492 30.85 -2.54 -23.72
C ASP A 492 30.74 -3.29 -22.37
N PRO A 493 31.41 -4.46 -22.19
CA PRO A 493 31.30 -5.25 -20.97
C PRO A 493 31.63 -4.51 -19.66
N GLU A 494 32.55 -3.53 -19.66
CA GLU A 494 32.87 -2.75 -18.46
C GLU A 494 31.72 -1.80 -18.10
N LEU A 495 31.08 -1.17 -19.11
CA LEU A 495 29.89 -0.34 -18.87
C LEU A 495 28.71 -1.18 -18.39
N VAL A 496 28.52 -2.38 -18.95
CA VAL A 496 27.49 -3.33 -18.49
C VAL A 496 27.70 -3.67 -17.03
N LYS A 497 28.93 -4.06 -16.65
CA LYS A 497 29.27 -4.33 -15.26
C LYS A 497 29.00 -3.13 -14.36
N GLY A 498 29.41 -1.93 -14.78
CA GLY A 498 29.16 -0.68 -14.07
C GLY A 498 27.67 -0.39 -13.87
N ALA A 499 26.82 -0.68 -14.86
CA ALA A 499 25.37 -0.50 -14.76
C ALA A 499 24.74 -1.46 -13.73
N TYR A 500 25.16 -2.72 -13.68
CA TYR A 500 24.73 -3.65 -12.65
C TYR A 500 25.20 -3.24 -11.25
N GLU A 501 26.47 -2.87 -11.10
CA GLU A 501 27.05 -2.41 -9.83
C GLU A 501 26.35 -1.12 -9.34
N MET A 502 26.02 -0.19 -10.24
CA MET A 502 25.24 1.01 -9.92
C MET A 502 23.82 0.65 -9.45
N GLY A 503 23.14 -0.29 -10.11
CA GLY A 503 21.86 -0.82 -9.64
C GLY A 503 21.94 -1.39 -8.23
N VAL A 504 23.02 -2.12 -7.91
CA VAL A 504 23.27 -2.65 -6.56
C VAL A 504 23.45 -1.51 -5.54
N ASN A 505 24.18 -0.46 -5.88
CA ASN A 505 24.32 0.74 -5.03
C ASN A 505 22.96 1.39 -4.72
N ILE A 506 22.12 1.57 -5.74
CA ILE A 506 20.80 2.19 -5.59
C ILE A 506 19.92 1.36 -4.67
N VAL A 507 19.89 0.03 -4.85
CA VAL A 507 19.15 -0.89 -3.98
C VAL A 507 19.71 -0.89 -2.55
N TYR A 508 21.03 -0.89 -2.39
CA TYR A 508 21.69 -0.83 -1.09
C TYR A 508 21.31 0.46 -0.33
N TYR A 509 21.34 1.61 -1.01
CA TYR A 509 20.92 2.89 -0.45
C TYR A 509 19.45 2.85 -0.04
N ALA A 510 18.55 2.39 -0.93
CA ALA A 510 17.13 2.31 -0.67
C ALA A 510 16.82 1.45 0.57
N PHE A 511 17.42 0.27 0.66
CA PHE A 511 17.21 -0.66 1.77
C PHE A 511 17.67 -0.06 3.09
N THR A 512 18.89 0.51 3.10
CA THR A 512 19.49 1.10 4.29
C THR A 512 18.61 2.23 4.83
N ARG A 513 18.23 3.18 3.97
CA ARG A 513 17.44 4.33 4.37
C ARG A 513 15.99 4.00 4.71
N TYR A 514 15.39 3.06 3.98
CA TYR A 514 14.06 2.56 4.28
C TYR A 514 14.01 1.93 5.67
N LEU A 515 14.99 1.07 5.99
CA LEU A 515 15.02 0.39 7.28
C LEU A 515 15.22 1.38 8.45
N GLU A 516 16.09 2.37 8.28
CA GLU A 516 16.30 3.46 9.25
C GLU A 516 15.00 4.21 9.55
N LEU A 517 14.27 4.66 8.52
CA LEU A 517 13.07 5.50 8.68
C LEU A 517 11.87 4.71 9.22
N THR A 518 11.69 3.48 8.74
CA THR A 518 10.51 2.67 9.05
C THR A 518 10.66 1.84 10.32
N ARG A 519 11.79 1.91 11.00
CA ARG A 519 12.07 1.20 12.26
C ARG A 519 10.98 1.42 13.30
N LYS A 520 10.39 2.62 13.37
CA LYS A 520 9.29 2.97 14.29
C LYS A 520 8.02 2.15 14.10
N TYR A 521 7.77 1.61 12.90
CA TYR A 521 6.58 0.81 12.60
C TYR A 521 6.78 -0.69 12.80
N ARG A 522 8.02 -1.12 13.07
CA ARG A 522 8.40 -2.54 13.24
C ARG A 522 8.84 -2.90 14.66
N LYS A 523 8.95 -1.91 15.55
CA LYS A 523 9.07 -2.12 16.99
C LYS A 523 7.69 -2.37 17.57
#